data_AF-A0A435ZF36-F1
#
_entry.id   AF-A0A435ZF36-F1
#
_cell.length_a   1.000
_cell.length_b   1.000
_cell.length_c   1.000
_cell.angle_alpha   90.00
_cell.angle_beta   90.00
_cell.angle_gamma   90.00
#
_symmetry.space_group_name_H-M   'P 1'
#
loop_
_entity.id
_entity.type
_entity.pdbx_description
1 polymer ?
#
loop_
_entity_poly.entity_id
_entity_poly.type
_entity_poly.pdbx_seq_one_letter_code
_entity_poly.pdbx_strand_id
1 'polypeptide(L)'
;HFDYNDVASLEAAVEQAGNDLAAVVVTAFRHDIARDQELPTAAFAKRARELTTAADAALIVDDVRAGFRIDLAGSWEPLGVRPDLSAFSKAIANGYPLAAIAGTDRFREAATKVYVTGSFWYGAVAMAAAIATISTLRDTDAVTHMTQAGDRLRSGLDAAAKKHGLSLRQTGPVSMPMVLFDGDAEFKLANAFCSAALREGAYFHPRHNMFLSAAHTAKDIDLALQAADAGMAAAAQVA
;
A
#
# COMPACT_ATOMS: atom_id res chain seq x y z
N HIS A 1 11.09 -0.41 19.16
CA HIS A 1 10.74 0.16 17.84
C HIS A 1 11.94 -0.06 16.93
N PHE A 2 11.74 -0.18 15.63
CA PHE A 2 12.81 -0.41 14.67
C PHE A 2 12.58 0.44 13.43
N ASP A 3 13.63 0.69 12.67
CA ASP A 3 13.56 1.38 11.40
C ASP A 3 13.21 0.39 10.28
N TYR A 4 12.25 0.76 9.42
CA TYR A 4 11.80 -0.08 8.32
C TYR A 4 12.97 -0.41 7.39
N ASN A 5 13.08 -1.67 6.94
CA ASN A 5 14.20 -2.21 6.16
C ASN A 5 15.58 -2.25 6.85
N ASP A 6 15.74 -1.72 8.06
CA ASP A 6 16.98 -1.83 8.82
C ASP A 6 16.96 -3.12 9.65
N VAL A 7 17.72 -4.11 9.19
CA VAL A 7 17.85 -5.41 9.87
C VAL A 7 18.50 -5.27 11.25
N ALA A 8 19.53 -4.43 11.40
CA ALA A 8 20.23 -4.27 12.67
C ALA A 8 19.33 -3.57 13.71
N SER A 9 18.57 -2.56 13.27
CA SER A 9 17.57 -1.90 14.10
C SER A 9 16.47 -2.86 14.57
N LEU A 10 16.01 -3.76 13.68
CA LEU A 10 15.05 -4.82 14.03
C LEU A 10 15.62 -5.82 15.04
N GLU A 11 16.85 -6.29 14.83
CA GLU A 11 17.54 -7.21 15.75
C GLU A 11 17.72 -6.58 17.13
N ALA A 12 18.18 -5.33 17.20
CA ALA A 12 18.33 -4.61 18.45
C ALA A 12 17.00 -4.43 19.18
N ALA A 13 15.90 -4.16 18.45
CA ALA A 13 14.58 -4.05 19.05
C ALA A 13 14.07 -5.38 19.62
N VAL A 14 14.35 -6.50 18.94
CA VAL A 14 14.01 -7.85 19.42
C VAL A 14 14.86 -8.22 20.65
N GLU A 15 16.16 -7.94 20.62
CA GLU A 15 17.05 -8.16 21.76
C GLU A 15 16.63 -7.34 22.98
N GLN A 16 16.27 -6.07 22.77
CA GLN A 16 15.78 -5.20 23.84
C GLN A 16 14.49 -5.73 24.48
N ALA A 17 13.59 -6.35 23.70
CA ALA A 17 12.38 -6.98 24.23
C ALA A 17 12.68 -8.26 25.01
N GLY A 18 13.79 -8.94 24.70
CA GLY A 18 14.23 -10.16 25.38
C GLY A 18 13.14 -11.24 25.38
N ASN A 19 12.85 -11.78 26.56
CA ASN A 19 11.83 -12.83 26.74
C ASN A 19 10.38 -12.30 26.80
N ASP A 20 10.17 -10.99 26.63
CA ASP A 20 8.86 -10.33 26.68
C ASP A 20 8.34 -9.94 25.28
N LEU A 21 8.98 -10.46 24.21
CA LEU A 21 8.54 -10.18 22.84
C LEU A 21 7.26 -10.94 22.50
N ALA A 22 6.12 -10.24 22.48
CA ALA A 22 4.85 -10.83 22.02
C ALA A 22 4.73 -10.90 20.49
N ALA A 23 5.13 -9.83 19.79
CA ALA A 23 4.98 -9.74 18.34
C ALA A 23 5.91 -8.69 17.71
N VAL A 24 6.24 -8.90 16.43
CA VAL A 24 6.72 -7.86 15.51
C VAL A 24 5.56 -7.45 14.62
N VAL A 25 5.18 -6.17 14.68
CA VAL A 25 4.14 -5.59 13.82
C VAL A 25 4.79 -4.70 12.78
N VAL A 26 4.47 -4.91 11.52
CA VAL A 26 5.08 -4.20 10.38
C VAL A 26 4.05 -3.97 9.28
N THR A 27 4.09 -2.82 8.61
CA THR A 27 3.26 -2.59 7.42
C THR A 27 3.78 -3.40 6.24
N ALA A 28 2.90 -3.73 5.29
CA ALA A 28 3.28 -4.43 4.06
C ALA A 28 4.48 -3.79 3.33
N PHE A 29 4.50 -2.46 3.28
CA PHE A 29 5.62 -1.64 2.81
C PHE A 29 5.58 -0.28 3.52
N ARG A 30 6.64 0.52 3.45
CA ARG A 30 6.61 1.88 4.00
C ARG A 30 5.80 2.78 3.07
N HIS A 31 4.71 3.32 3.57
CA HIS A 31 3.74 4.12 2.78
C HIS A 31 3.27 5.36 3.55
N ASP A 32 4.23 6.08 4.14
CA ASP A 32 3.98 7.29 4.92
C ASP A 32 3.56 8.46 4.01
N ILE A 33 2.80 9.41 4.58
CA ILE A 33 2.48 10.65 3.88
C ILE A 33 3.75 11.50 3.69
N ALA A 34 3.85 12.21 2.57
CA ALA A 34 4.86 13.21 2.25
C ALA A 34 6.30 12.67 2.17
N ARG A 35 6.47 11.36 2.02
CA ARG A 35 7.77 10.67 1.95
C ARG A 35 7.78 9.64 0.84
N ASP A 36 8.97 9.31 0.35
CA ASP A 36 9.11 8.18 -0.55
C ASP A 36 8.66 6.88 0.11
N GLN A 37 8.05 6.03 -0.70
CA GLN A 37 7.64 4.70 -0.27
C GLN A 37 8.81 3.73 -0.44
N GLU A 38 8.90 2.76 0.46
CA GLU A 38 9.97 1.77 0.47
C GLU A 38 9.37 0.37 0.50
N LEU A 39 9.64 -0.44 -0.52
CA LEU A 39 9.26 -1.85 -0.52
C LEU A 39 10.11 -2.62 0.51
N PRO A 40 9.55 -3.65 1.18
CA PRO A 40 10.35 -4.55 2.00
C PRO A 40 11.47 -5.19 1.19
N THR A 41 12.70 -5.19 1.73
CA THR A 41 13.75 -6.05 1.20
C THR A 41 13.50 -7.50 1.61
N ALA A 42 13.89 -8.45 0.75
CA ALA A 42 13.79 -9.87 1.08
C ALA A 42 14.59 -10.23 2.36
N ALA A 43 15.75 -9.59 2.56
CA ALA A 43 16.56 -9.77 3.76
C ALA A 43 15.82 -9.34 5.03
N PHE A 44 15.20 -8.16 5.02
CA PHE A 44 14.42 -7.64 6.14
C PHE A 44 13.21 -8.53 6.47
N ALA A 45 12.38 -8.86 5.47
CA ALA A 45 11.19 -9.68 5.68
C ALA A 45 11.53 -11.09 6.19
N LYS A 46 12.55 -11.73 5.59
CA LYS A 46 13.04 -13.04 6.03
C LYS A 46 13.57 -12.97 7.46
N ARG A 47 14.34 -11.93 7.79
CA ARG A 47 14.91 -11.79 9.13
C ARG A 47 13.85 -11.55 10.20
N ALA A 48 12.82 -10.75 9.91
CA ALA A 48 11.67 -10.59 10.80
C ALA A 48 10.98 -11.91 11.09
N ARG A 49 10.83 -12.78 10.08
CA ARG A 49 10.27 -14.12 10.26
C ARG A 49 11.15 -15.01 11.14
N GLU A 50 12.45 -15.04 10.89
CA GLU A 50 13.40 -15.85 11.68
C GLU A 50 13.42 -15.43 13.15
N LEU A 51 13.52 -14.13 13.42
CA LEU A 51 13.55 -13.58 14.77
C LEU A 51 12.29 -13.90 15.55
N THR A 52 11.12 -13.69 14.94
CA THR A 52 9.82 -14.00 15.58
C THR A 52 9.64 -15.50 15.83
N THR A 53 10.07 -16.36 14.91
CA THR A 53 10.05 -17.82 15.13
C THR A 53 10.97 -18.22 16.28
N ALA A 54 12.20 -17.67 16.33
CA ALA A 54 13.17 -18.01 17.38
C ALA A 54 12.71 -17.56 18.78
N ALA A 55 11.97 -16.44 18.86
CA ALA A 55 11.45 -15.90 20.11
C ALA A 55 10.07 -16.44 20.51
N ASP A 56 9.50 -17.40 19.76
CA ASP A 56 8.09 -17.82 19.89
C ASP A 56 7.10 -16.63 19.90
N ALA A 57 7.41 -15.59 19.12
CA ALA A 57 6.60 -14.39 18.95
C ALA A 57 5.75 -14.47 17.67
N ALA A 58 4.76 -13.58 17.53
CA ALA A 58 3.99 -13.42 16.31
C ALA A 58 4.72 -12.50 15.31
N LEU A 59 4.72 -12.86 14.03
CA LEU A 59 4.92 -11.90 12.95
C LEU A 59 3.56 -11.40 12.47
N ILE A 60 3.34 -10.09 12.52
CA ILE A 60 2.08 -9.46 12.10
C ILE A 60 2.36 -8.50 10.94
N VAL A 61 1.73 -8.75 9.79
CA VAL A 61 1.76 -7.80 8.66
C VAL A 61 0.44 -7.02 8.64
N ASP A 62 0.53 -5.71 8.84
CA ASP A 62 -0.59 -4.80 8.61
C ASP A 62 -0.80 -4.61 7.11
N ASP A 63 -1.82 -5.29 6.59
CA ASP A 63 -2.23 -5.31 5.20
C ASP A 63 -3.48 -4.44 4.95
N VAL A 64 -3.85 -3.58 5.91
CA VAL A 64 -5.07 -2.75 5.84
C VAL A 64 -5.02 -1.79 4.64
N ARG A 65 -3.82 -1.35 4.22
CA ARG A 65 -3.65 -0.46 3.06
C ARG A 65 -3.32 -1.22 1.77
N ALA A 66 -2.47 -2.24 1.84
CA ALA A 66 -1.88 -2.91 0.69
C ALA A 66 -2.61 -4.19 0.26
N GLY A 67 -3.37 -4.81 1.17
CA GLY A 67 -4.07 -6.05 0.94
C GLY A 67 -4.95 -5.97 -0.32
N PHE A 68 -4.86 -7.02 -1.13
CA PHE A 68 -5.56 -7.16 -2.41
C PHE A 68 -5.11 -6.21 -3.53
N ARG A 69 -4.02 -5.45 -3.34
CA ARG A 69 -3.45 -4.56 -4.38
C ARG A 69 -2.04 -4.96 -4.84
N ILE A 70 -1.37 -5.82 -4.07
CA ILE A 70 -0.04 -6.36 -4.38
C ILE A 70 -0.15 -7.83 -4.75
N ASP A 71 -0.79 -8.63 -3.89
CA ASP A 71 -1.05 -10.05 -4.10
C ASP A 71 -2.34 -10.43 -3.35
N LEU A 72 -3.07 -11.43 -3.84
CA LEU A 72 -4.30 -11.93 -3.21
C LEU A 72 -4.02 -12.78 -1.97
N ALA A 73 -2.84 -13.41 -1.88
CA ALA A 73 -2.41 -14.22 -0.75
C ALA A 73 -1.80 -13.38 0.40
N GLY A 74 -1.56 -12.09 0.17
CA GLY A 74 -0.99 -11.16 1.15
C GLY A 74 0.25 -10.45 0.62
N SER A 75 0.53 -9.24 1.12
CA SER A 75 1.53 -8.38 0.47
C SER A 75 2.97 -8.84 0.57
N TRP A 76 3.29 -9.79 1.46
CA TRP A 76 4.62 -10.41 1.57
C TRP A 76 4.72 -11.78 0.88
N GLU A 77 3.65 -12.27 0.25
CA GLU A 77 3.70 -13.53 -0.53
C GLU A 77 4.78 -13.50 -1.63
N PRO A 78 4.97 -12.40 -2.40
CA PRO A 78 6.04 -12.34 -3.40
C PRO A 78 7.47 -12.44 -2.82
N LEU A 79 7.63 -12.23 -1.51
CA LEU A 79 8.92 -12.38 -0.80
C LEU A 79 9.12 -13.80 -0.26
N GLY A 80 8.11 -14.67 -0.36
CA GLY A 80 8.11 -16.01 0.24
C GLY A 80 8.02 -15.99 1.76
N VAL A 81 7.51 -14.90 2.36
CA VAL A 81 7.39 -14.75 3.82
C VAL A 81 5.93 -14.63 4.21
N ARG A 82 5.45 -15.57 5.04
CA ARG A 82 4.09 -15.56 5.56
C ARG A 82 4.06 -15.14 7.04
N PRO A 83 3.24 -14.14 7.41
CA PRO A 83 3.06 -13.75 8.81
C PRO A 83 2.21 -14.77 9.56
N ASP A 84 2.23 -14.70 10.89
CA ASP A 84 1.29 -15.44 11.73
C ASP A 84 -0.11 -14.81 11.70
N LEU A 85 -0.17 -13.47 11.66
CA LEU A 85 -1.42 -12.70 11.61
C LEU A 85 -1.33 -11.61 10.54
N SER A 86 -2.46 -11.30 9.90
CA SER A 86 -2.60 -10.17 8.99
C SER A 86 -3.89 -9.41 9.25
N ALA A 87 -3.78 -8.07 9.24
CA ALA A 87 -4.94 -7.20 9.33
C ALA A 87 -5.36 -6.72 7.93
N PHE A 88 -6.67 -6.75 7.64
CA PHE A 88 -7.24 -6.32 6.37
C PHE A 88 -8.39 -5.34 6.60
N SER A 89 -8.56 -4.39 5.68
CA SER A 89 -9.71 -3.50 5.61
C SER A 89 -9.76 -2.84 4.22
N LYS A 90 -10.32 -1.64 4.09
CA LYS A 90 -10.36 -0.81 2.87
C LYS A 90 -10.89 -1.55 1.64
N ALA A 91 -10.00 -2.17 0.87
CA ALA A 91 -10.35 -2.86 -0.37
C ALA A 91 -11.16 -4.15 -0.15
N ILE A 92 -11.08 -4.75 1.04
CA ILE A 92 -11.64 -6.09 1.30
C ILE A 92 -13.13 -6.23 0.93
N ALA A 93 -13.89 -5.13 0.98
CA ALA A 93 -15.32 -5.10 0.66
C ALA A 93 -15.70 -3.96 -0.30
N ASN A 94 -14.76 -3.53 -1.15
CA ASN A 94 -14.96 -2.51 -2.20
C ASN A 94 -15.76 -1.26 -1.75
N GLY A 95 -15.44 -0.72 -0.57
CA GLY A 95 -16.07 0.48 -0.01
C GLY A 95 -17.07 0.24 1.13
N TYR A 96 -17.55 -0.99 1.33
CA TYR A 96 -18.35 -1.32 2.51
C TYR A 96 -17.48 -1.38 3.77
N PRO A 97 -17.98 -0.96 4.94
CA PRO A 97 -17.20 -0.92 6.18
C PRO A 97 -16.96 -2.33 6.72
N LEU A 98 -15.78 -2.88 6.42
CA LEU A 98 -15.32 -4.16 6.94
C LEU A 98 -13.83 -4.11 7.25
N ALA A 99 -13.46 -4.76 8.34
CA ALA A 99 -12.08 -5.11 8.65
C ALA A 99 -12.05 -6.56 9.13
N ALA A 100 -10.90 -7.21 8.97
CA ALA A 100 -10.68 -8.59 9.38
C ALA A 100 -9.27 -8.76 9.93
N ILE A 101 -9.11 -9.68 10.86
CA ILE A 101 -7.81 -10.24 11.23
C ILE A 101 -7.83 -11.69 10.76
N ALA A 102 -6.90 -12.05 9.88
CA ALA A 102 -6.63 -13.43 9.52
C ALA A 102 -5.44 -13.93 10.33
N GLY A 103 -5.42 -15.22 10.66
CA GLY A 103 -4.36 -15.79 11.48
C GLY A 103 -4.18 -17.29 11.29
N THR A 104 -3.00 -17.78 11.64
CA THR A 104 -2.69 -19.21 11.67
C THR A 104 -3.36 -19.91 12.87
N ASP A 105 -3.48 -21.23 12.80
CA ASP A 105 -4.06 -22.05 13.89
C ASP A 105 -3.31 -21.89 15.22
N ARG A 106 -2.03 -21.51 15.19
CA ARG A 106 -1.21 -21.21 16.37
C ARG A 106 -1.88 -20.18 17.30
N PHE A 107 -2.60 -19.21 16.74
CA PHE A 107 -3.26 -18.14 17.52
C PHE A 107 -4.77 -18.36 17.71
N ARG A 108 -5.33 -19.48 17.24
CA ARG A 108 -6.77 -19.77 17.32
C ARG A 108 -7.26 -19.78 18.76
N GLU A 109 -6.59 -20.49 19.67
CA GLU A 109 -7.03 -20.58 21.07
C GLU A 109 -6.99 -19.19 21.75
N ALA A 110 -5.90 -18.44 21.56
CA ALA A 110 -5.79 -17.08 22.09
C ALA A 110 -6.92 -16.18 21.59
N ALA A 111 -7.26 -16.25 20.30
CA ALA A 111 -8.36 -15.49 19.71
C ALA A 111 -9.73 -15.81 20.35
N THR A 112 -9.96 -17.03 20.84
CA THR A 112 -11.21 -17.37 21.56
C THR A 112 -11.27 -16.83 22.99
N LYS A 113 -10.11 -16.52 23.60
CA LYS A 113 -10.02 -16.04 24.98
C LYS A 113 -10.12 -14.52 25.10
N VAL A 114 -9.72 -13.79 24.05
CA VAL A 114 -9.81 -12.32 24.03
C VAL A 114 -11.26 -11.90 23.75
N TYR A 115 -11.80 -11.01 24.59
CA TYR A 115 -13.14 -10.45 24.38
C TYR A 115 -13.05 -9.18 23.52
N VAL A 116 -13.48 -9.29 22.26
CA VAL A 116 -13.68 -8.17 21.33
C VAL A 116 -15.06 -8.26 20.71
N THR A 117 -15.78 -7.14 20.66
CA THR A 117 -17.11 -7.09 20.04
C THR A 117 -17.43 -5.68 19.56
N GLY A 118 -18.37 -5.56 18.63
CA GLY A 118 -18.90 -4.30 18.15
C GLY A 118 -20.27 -4.50 17.51
N SER A 119 -21.19 -3.57 17.74
CA SER A 119 -22.60 -3.69 17.32
C SER A 119 -22.76 -3.98 15.82
N PHE A 120 -21.84 -3.50 14.99
CA PHE A 120 -21.89 -3.61 13.53
C PHE A 120 -21.02 -4.73 12.95
N TRP A 121 -20.25 -5.46 13.77
CA TRP A 121 -19.26 -6.43 13.27
C TRP A 121 -19.88 -7.68 12.62
N TYR A 122 -21.16 -7.95 12.89
CA TYR A 122 -21.92 -9.06 12.30
C TYR A 122 -22.85 -8.63 11.15
N GLY A 123 -22.60 -7.45 10.56
CA GLY A 123 -23.41 -6.91 9.46
C GLY A 123 -23.28 -7.73 8.17
N ALA A 124 -24.34 -8.46 7.80
CA ALA A 124 -24.34 -9.36 6.65
C ALA A 124 -24.05 -8.68 5.29
N VAL A 125 -24.45 -7.40 5.13
CA VAL A 125 -24.23 -6.65 3.88
C VAL A 125 -22.73 -6.49 3.59
N ALA A 126 -21.94 -6.10 4.60
CA ALA A 126 -20.49 -5.92 4.44
C ALA A 126 -19.78 -7.27 4.18
N MET A 127 -20.25 -8.35 4.81
CA MET A 127 -19.74 -9.70 4.57
C MET A 127 -20.05 -10.18 3.15
N ALA A 128 -21.28 -9.99 2.66
CA ALA A 128 -21.67 -10.34 1.30
C ALA A 128 -20.87 -9.55 0.25
N ALA A 129 -20.67 -8.25 0.48
CA ALA A 129 -19.83 -7.41 -0.37
C ALA A 129 -18.37 -7.90 -0.41
N ALA A 130 -17.82 -8.35 0.73
CA ALA A 130 -16.47 -8.89 0.79
C ALA A 130 -16.31 -10.20 0.02
N ILE A 131 -17.26 -11.13 0.16
CA ILE A 131 -17.26 -12.39 -0.61
C ILE A 131 -17.27 -12.10 -2.11
N ALA A 132 -18.17 -11.21 -2.56
CA ALA A 132 -18.25 -10.81 -3.96
C ALA A 132 -16.97 -10.12 -4.45
N THR A 133 -16.41 -9.22 -3.64
CA THR A 133 -15.17 -8.48 -3.95
C THR A 133 -13.99 -9.42 -4.11
N ILE A 134 -13.71 -10.26 -3.12
CA ILE A 134 -12.56 -11.18 -3.12
C ILE A 134 -12.70 -12.21 -4.25
N SER A 135 -13.91 -12.74 -4.48
CA SER A 135 -14.15 -13.67 -5.59
C SER A 135 -13.90 -13.00 -6.94
N THR A 136 -14.41 -11.79 -7.14
CA THR A 136 -14.19 -11.03 -8.39
C THR A 136 -12.70 -10.75 -8.61
N LEU A 137 -11.99 -10.28 -7.59
CA LEU A 137 -10.55 -9.99 -7.71
C LEU A 137 -9.75 -11.23 -8.14
N ARG A 138 -10.09 -12.40 -7.62
CA ARG A 138 -9.50 -13.69 -8.01
C ARG A 138 -9.87 -14.10 -9.43
N ASP A 139 -11.16 -14.01 -9.76
CA ASP A 139 -11.69 -14.57 -11.00
C ASP A 139 -11.38 -13.69 -12.23
N THR A 140 -11.03 -12.41 -12.03
CA THR A 140 -10.72 -11.46 -13.11
C THR A 140 -9.26 -11.02 -13.17
N ASP A 141 -8.35 -11.65 -12.43
CA ASP A 141 -6.93 -11.27 -12.36
C ASP A 141 -6.72 -9.76 -12.10
N ALA A 142 -7.50 -9.22 -11.16
CA ALA A 142 -7.64 -7.79 -10.96
C ALA A 142 -6.33 -7.11 -10.52
N VAL A 143 -5.46 -7.83 -9.79
CA VAL A 143 -4.17 -7.32 -9.33
C VAL A 143 -3.23 -7.06 -10.51
N THR A 144 -3.20 -7.98 -11.49
CA THR A 144 -2.43 -7.81 -12.72
C THR A 144 -2.94 -6.62 -13.52
N HIS A 145 -4.27 -6.48 -13.66
CA HIS A 145 -4.88 -5.33 -14.35
C HIS A 145 -4.52 -4.00 -13.68
N MET A 146 -4.59 -3.91 -12.35
CA MET A 146 -4.17 -2.71 -11.61
C MET A 146 -2.69 -2.41 -11.77
N THR A 147 -1.84 -3.45 -11.84
CA THR A 147 -0.40 -3.32 -12.08
C THR A 147 -0.14 -2.72 -13.46
N GLN A 148 -0.76 -3.25 -14.51
CA GLN A 148 -0.61 -2.75 -15.88
C GLN A 148 -1.09 -1.29 -16.03
N ALA A 149 -2.22 -0.94 -15.41
CA ALA A 149 -2.71 0.43 -15.38
C ALA A 149 -1.73 1.37 -14.65
N GLY A 150 -1.19 0.91 -13.53
CA GLY A 150 -0.18 1.63 -12.75
C GLY A 150 1.13 1.84 -13.52
N ASP A 151 1.62 0.84 -14.24
CA ASP A 151 2.83 0.94 -15.08
C ASP A 151 2.64 1.98 -16.18
N ARG A 152 1.51 1.93 -16.89
CA ARG A 152 1.17 2.92 -17.92
C ARG A 152 1.14 4.34 -17.33
N LEU A 153 0.50 4.51 -16.18
CA LEU A 153 0.45 5.80 -15.50
C LEU A 153 1.85 6.28 -15.11
N ARG A 154 2.66 5.41 -14.50
CA ARG A 154 4.03 5.75 -14.04
C ARG A 154 4.93 6.19 -15.19
N SER A 155 4.97 5.41 -16.27
CA SER A 155 5.78 5.76 -17.45
C SER A 155 5.29 7.02 -18.14
N GLY A 156 3.96 7.21 -18.22
CA GLY A 156 3.37 8.41 -18.81
C GLY A 156 3.65 9.67 -18.00
N LEU A 157 3.56 9.61 -16.66
CA LEU A 157 3.88 10.73 -15.77
C LEU A 157 5.36 11.12 -15.87
N ASP A 158 6.27 10.13 -15.93
CA ASP A 158 7.71 10.36 -16.13
C ASP A 158 7.99 11.07 -17.47
N ALA A 159 7.37 10.61 -18.55
CA ALA A 159 7.50 11.24 -19.87
C ALA A 159 6.94 12.67 -19.90
N ALA A 160 5.78 12.91 -19.27
CA ALA A 160 5.19 14.24 -19.17
C ALA A 160 6.08 15.18 -18.36
N ALA A 161 6.60 14.75 -17.21
CA ALA A 161 7.51 15.57 -16.41
C ALA A 161 8.77 15.97 -17.21
N LYS A 162 9.41 15.01 -17.88
CA LYS A 162 10.60 15.24 -18.71
C LYS A 162 10.35 16.24 -19.83
N LYS A 163 9.19 16.19 -20.49
CA LYS A 163 8.79 17.14 -21.54
C LYS A 163 8.79 18.59 -21.03
N HIS A 164 8.46 18.81 -19.76
CA HIS A 164 8.40 20.14 -19.12
C HIS A 164 9.64 20.47 -18.27
N GLY A 165 10.72 19.68 -18.38
CA GLY A 165 11.96 19.92 -17.63
C GLY A 165 11.88 19.63 -16.13
N LEU A 166 10.90 18.85 -15.69
CA LEU A 166 10.70 18.44 -14.29
C LEU A 166 11.15 16.99 -14.08
N SER A 167 11.46 16.65 -12.83
CA SER A 167 11.80 15.28 -12.41
C SER A 167 10.89 14.83 -11.27
N LEU A 168 10.47 13.56 -11.34
CA LEU A 168 9.58 12.93 -10.37
C LEU A 168 10.29 11.82 -9.61
N ARG A 169 9.98 11.71 -8.31
CA ARG A 169 10.21 10.51 -7.51
C ARG A 169 8.91 9.72 -7.44
N GLN A 170 8.87 8.62 -8.20
CA GLN A 170 7.73 7.72 -8.26
C GLN A 170 8.07 6.41 -7.52
N THR A 171 7.57 6.26 -6.29
CA THR A 171 7.99 5.18 -5.39
C THR A 171 6.83 4.27 -4.95
N GLY A 172 7.16 3.08 -4.47
CA GLY A 172 6.21 2.03 -4.05
C GLY A 172 5.61 1.21 -5.21
N PRO A 173 4.62 0.34 -4.93
CA PRO A 173 3.92 -0.42 -5.96
C PRO A 173 3.27 0.49 -7.00
N VAL A 174 3.26 0.07 -8.26
CA VAL A 174 2.65 0.85 -9.36
C VAL A 174 1.13 0.97 -9.20
N SER A 175 0.49 0.02 -8.54
CA SER A 175 -0.92 0.07 -8.15
C SER A 175 -1.20 1.01 -6.96
N MET A 176 -0.17 1.46 -6.26
CA MET A 176 -0.26 2.33 -5.08
C MET A 176 0.82 3.43 -5.08
N PRO A 177 0.96 4.24 -6.15
CA PRO A 177 2.14 5.06 -6.33
C PRO A 177 2.15 6.27 -5.40
N MET A 178 3.32 6.61 -4.87
CA MET A 178 3.62 7.95 -4.37
C MET A 178 4.35 8.70 -5.48
N VAL A 179 3.86 9.88 -5.82
CA VAL A 179 4.44 10.73 -6.85
C VAL A 179 4.80 12.06 -6.21
N LEU A 180 6.09 12.28 -6.04
CA LEU A 180 6.65 13.53 -5.53
C LEU A 180 7.53 14.16 -6.61
N PHE A 181 7.76 15.47 -6.50
CA PHE A 181 8.70 16.18 -7.37
C PHE A 181 10.09 16.24 -6.69
N ASP A 182 11.15 16.21 -7.50
CA ASP A 182 12.50 16.51 -7.02
C ASP A 182 12.62 18.00 -6.67
N GLY A 183 13.33 18.31 -5.59
CA GLY A 183 13.53 19.69 -5.12
C GLY A 183 12.29 20.36 -4.50
N ASP A 184 11.14 19.69 -4.44
CA ASP A 184 9.86 20.30 -4.01
C ASP A 184 9.53 20.06 -2.52
N ALA A 185 10.42 20.49 -1.62
CA ALA A 185 10.27 20.24 -0.18
C ALA A 185 8.98 20.84 0.44
N GLU A 186 8.46 21.93 -0.14
CA GLU A 186 7.24 22.60 0.31
C GLU A 186 5.98 22.20 -0.49
N PHE A 187 6.10 21.23 -1.41
CA PHE A 187 5.01 20.74 -2.27
C PHE A 187 4.39 21.82 -3.19
N LYS A 188 5.14 22.86 -3.55
CA LYS A 188 4.67 23.93 -4.45
C LYS A 188 4.41 23.39 -5.86
N LEU A 189 5.35 22.61 -6.40
CA LEU A 189 5.20 21.96 -7.71
C LEU A 189 4.04 20.97 -7.68
N ALA A 190 4.00 20.11 -6.65
CA ALA A 190 2.97 19.09 -6.50
C ALA A 190 1.56 19.70 -6.38
N ASN A 191 1.40 20.80 -5.64
CA ASN A 191 0.12 21.49 -5.51
C ASN A 191 -0.31 22.18 -6.81
N ALA A 192 0.63 22.81 -7.53
CA ALA A 192 0.35 23.41 -8.84
C ALA A 192 -0.07 22.33 -9.86
N PHE A 193 0.68 21.22 -9.92
CA PHE A 193 0.38 20.05 -10.73
C PHE A 193 -1.03 19.52 -10.44
N CYS A 194 -1.33 19.17 -9.19
CA CYS A 194 -2.62 18.57 -8.83
C CYS A 194 -3.78 19.54 -9.09
N SER A 195 -3.61 20.84 -8.81
CA SER A 195 -4.65 21.84 -9.03
C SER A 195 -4.98 22.04 -10.50
N ALA A 196 -3.96 22.05 -11.37
CA ALA A 196 -4.15 22.19 -12.81
C ALA A 196 -4.73 20.90 -13.43
N ALA A 197 -4.18 19.73 -13.10
CA ALA A 197 -4.71 18.45 -13.56
C ALA A 197 -6.18 18.23 -13.14
N LEU A 198 -6.57 18.70 -11.95
CA LEU A 198 -7.95 18.64 -11.48
C LEU A 198 -8.91 19.42 -12.38
N ARG A 199 -8.50 20.59 -12.90
CA ARG A 199 -9.31 21.39 -13.83
C ARG A 199 -9.50 20.71 -15.18
N GLU A 200 -8.54 19.88 -15.57
CA GLU A 200 -8.59 19.02 -16.76
C GLU A 200 -9.26 17.66 -16.50
N GLY A 201 -9.79 17.44 -15.29
CA GLY A 201 -10.63 16.29 -14.97
C GLY A 201 -9.89 15.09 -14.35
N ALA A 202 -8.64 15.23 -13.91
CA ALA A 202 -7.91 14.17 -13.22
C ALA A 202 -7.56 14.56 -11.78
N TYR A 203 -8.01 13.74 -10.82
CA TYR A 203 -7.71 13.92 -9.41
C TYR A 203 -6.41 13.18 -9.04
N PHE A 204 -5.35 13.92 -8.77
CA PHE A 204 -4.10 13.42 -8.19
C PHE A 204 -3.93 13.93 -6.75
N HIS A 205 -3.04 13.30 -5.98
CA HIS A 205 -2.75 13.72 -4.61
C HIS A 205 -1.29 14.21 -4.47
N PRO A 206 -1.04 15.40 -3.89
CA PRO A 206 0.29 16.03 -3.93
C PRO A 206 1.33 15.41 -2.98
N ARG A 207 0.87 14.60 -2.01
CA ARG A 207 1.72 14.12 -0.89
C ARG A 207 1.29 12.80 -0.25
N HIS A 208 0.27 12.12 -0.75
CA HIS A 208 -0.20 10.85 -0.16
C HIS A 208 -0.23 9.85 -1.30
N ASN A 209 0.11 8.60 -1.00
CA ASN A 209 0.09 7.56 -2.01
C ASN A 209 -1.32 7.46 -2.64
N MET A 210 -1.35 7.30 -3.95
CA MET A 210 -2.56 7.13 -4.75
C MET A 210 -2.87 5.64 -4.87
N PHE A 211 -3.98 5.31 -5.52
CA PHE A 211 -4.46 3.95 -5.68
C PHE A 211 -5.07 3.77 -7.06
N LEU A 212 -4.63 2.73 -7.75
CA LEU A 212 -5.30 2.25 -8.95
C LEU A 212 -6.44 1.30 -8.53
N SER A 213 -7.42 1.16 -9.41
CA SER A 213 -8.52 0.21 -9.26
C SER A 213 -8.65 -0.65 -10.50
N ALA A 214 -9.21 -1.84 -10.35
CA ALA A 214 -9.46 -2.76 -11.47
C ALA A 214 -10.44 -2.19 -12.52
N ALA A 215 -11.13 -1.09 -12.21
CA ALA A 215 -12.01 -0.39 -13.14
C ALA A 215 -11.27 0.57 -14.09
N HIS A 216 -10.03 0.95 -13.80
CA HIS A 216 -9.27 1.85 -14.68
C HIS A 216 -8.99 1.17 -16.01
N THR A 217 -9.53 1.71 -17.09
CA THR A 217 -9.22 1.27 -18.44
C THR A 217 -8.00 2.01 -18.99
N ALA A 218 -7.43 1.52 -20.09
CA ALA A 218 -6.35 2.24 -20.79
C ALA A 218 -6.76 3.67 -21.18
N LYS A 219 -8.04 3.88 -21.55
CA LYS A 219 -8.58 5.20 -21.88
C LYS A 219 -8.61 6.13 -20.67
N ASP A 220 -8.95 5.62 -19.50
CA ASP A 220 -8.97 6.43 -18.27
C ASP A 220 -7.56 6.89 -17.91
N ILE A 221 -6.57 6.01 -18.06
CA ILE A 221 -5.17 6.37 -17.85
C ILE A 221 -4.71 7.42 -18.88
N ASP A 222 -5.12 7.31 -20.14
CA ASP A 222 -4.77 8.30 -21.16
C ASP A 222 -5.36 9.68 -20.89
N LEU A 223 -6.62 9.73 -20.44
CA LEU A 223 -7.25 10.99 -20.02
C LEU A 223 -6.53 11.59 -18.80
N ALA A 224 -6.15 10.75 -17.83
CA ALA A 224 -5.36 11.19 -16.68
C ALA A 224 -3.98 11.74 -17.09
N LEU A 225 -3.33 11.14 -18.10
CA LEU A 225 -2.04 11.60 -18.62
C LEU A 225 -2.16 12.90 -19.43
N GLN A 226 -3.26 13.12 -20.15
CA GLN A 226 -3.55 14.40 -20.79
C GLN A 226 -3.71 15.53 -19.76
N ALA A 227 -4.49 15.29 -18.71
CA ALA A 227 -4.62 16.21 -17.60
C ALA A 227 -3.28 16.42 -16.85
N ALA A 228 -2.47 15.36 -16.72
CA ALA A 228 -1.15 15.45 -16.12
C ALA A 228 -0.20 16.34 -16.94
N ASP A 229 -0.25 16.32 -18.28
CA ASP A 229 0.57 17.21 -19.12
C ASP A 229 0.28 18.70 -18.82
N ALA A 230 -0.99 19.07 -18.68
CA ALA A 230 -1.40 20.41 -18.24
C ALA A 230 -0.92 20.71 -16.81
N GLY A 231 -1.01 19.72 -15.93
CA GLY A 231 -0.46 19.78 -14.57
C GLY A 231 1.04 20.08 -14.57
N MET A 232 1.83 19.38 -15.38
CA MET A 232 3.28 19.55 -15.48
C MET A 232 3.63 20.93 -16.03
N ALA A 233 2.89 21.43 -17.02
CA ALA A 233 3.05 22.79 -17.53
C ALA A 233 2.84 23.85 -16.43
N ALA A 234 1.83 23.67 -15.57
CA ALA A 234 1.57 24.59 -14.46
C ALA A 234 2.65 24.49 -13.36
N ALA A 235 3.11 23.28 -13.04
CA ALA A 235 4.20 23.08 -12.10
C ALA A 235 5.50 23.74 -12.59
N ALA A 236 5.83 23.64 -13.87
CA ALA A 236 7.02 24.26 -14.45
C ALA A 236 7.04 25.80 -14.35
N GLN A 237 5.88 26.45 -14.26
CA GLN A 237 5.80 27.91 -14.07
C GLN A 237 6.16 28.37 -12.66
N VAL A 238 6.17 27.45 -11.69
CA VAL A 238 6.48 27.73 -10.27
C VAL A 238 7.74 27.00 -9.79
N ALA A 239 8.49 26.42 -10.73
CA ALA A 239 9.77 25.72 -10.51
C ALA A 239 10.98 26.65 -10.39
#